data_AF-A0A5N5K1J6-F1
#
_entry.id   AF-A0A5N5K1J6-F1
#
_cell.length_a   1.000
_cell.length_b   1.000
_cell.length_c   1.000
_cell.angle_alpha   90.00
_cell.angle_beta   90.00
_cell.angle_gamma   90.00
#
_symmetry.space_group_name_H-M   'P 1'
#
loop_
_entity.id
_entity.type
_entity.pdbx_description
1 polymer ?
#
loop_
_entity_poly.entity_id
_entity_poly.type
_entity_poly.pdbx_seq_one_letter_code
_entity_poly.pdbx_strand_id
1 'polypeptide(L)'
;MKCASYQLGKHGIRVNCVSPGPVATPMICKLNNMGVEEVEKLYESSYCLKGVLTAEHIADAVLFLASADSEFVTGQNLVIDGGHAFQGAHPARARPVEEEVFQARNWKTTTPFRSKYSNEVLFILSTMANAKPCKNKVQDKVAIVTGGASGIGEVTVLAFVENGARGVVIADIQDEKGQNLAESIGANRSTYIHCDVTDENQVKSLVESTVQLYGQLDIIFCNAGVMSFGKQTVLDFDLDSHDKLFAINVRGVAACLKHAARAMVEGGVKGSIICTASTIASVVRDMHTDYIMSKCGVIALMKCASYQLSGHGIRVNCVSPGPVATPLVCKTIGMGVEAAAEAFEPHYCLEGVLKEKHVADAVLL
;
A
#
# COMPACT_ATOMS: atom_id res chain seq x y z
N MET A 1 9.50 14.47 -4.60
CA MET A 1 9.63 14.99 -5.99
C MET A 1 8.39 15.73 -6.46
N LYS A 2 7.23 15.08 -6.73
CA LYS A 2 6.04 15.78 -7.28
C LYS A 2 5.52 16.96 -6.44
N CYS A 3 5.49 16.82 -5.11
CA CYS A 3 5.10 17.94 -4.22
C CYS A 3 6.10 19.11 -4.31
N ALA A 4 7.39 18.81 -4.38
CA ALA A 4 8.44 19.82 -4.56
C ALA A 4 8.34 20.52 -5.92
N SER A 5 8.10 19.80 -7.02
CA SER A 5 7.92 20.43 -8.34
C SER A 5 6.71 21.37 -8.36
N TYR A 6 5.61 20.97 -7.72
CA TYR A 6 4.41 21.82 -7.62
C TYR A 6 4.67 23.08 -6.77
N GLN A 7 5.30 22.94 -5.60
CA GLN A 7 5.53 24.04 -4.68
C GLN A 7 6.63 25.00 -5.15
N LEU A 8 7.71 24.48 -5.72
CA LEU A 8 8.88 25.26 -6.15
C LEU A 8 8.75 25.79 -7.58
N GLY A 9 7.85 25.22 -8.40
CA GLY A 9 7.61 25.67 -9.77
C GLY A 9 7.20 27.14 -9.88
N LYS A 10 6.41 27.66 -8.93
CA LYS A 10 6.06 29.10 -8.86
C LYS A 10 7.25 30.03 -8.64
N HIS A 11 8.40 29.48 -8.23
CA HIS A 11 9.67 30.19 -8.06
C HIS A 11 10.63 29.97 -9.24
N GLY A 12 10.19 29.31 -10.31
CA GLY A 12 11.03 28.96 -11.46
C GLY A 12 12.02 27.81 -11.19
N ILE A 13 11.84 27.07 -10.10
CA ILE A 13 12.73 25.96 -9.73
C ILE A 13 12.14 24.63 -10.22
N ARG A 14 12.90 23.92 -11.06
CA ARG A 14 12.54 22.61 -11.59
C ARG A 14 12.98 21.51 -10.63
N VAL A 15 12.13 20.49 -10.45
CA VAL A 15 12.47 19.33 -9.61
C VAL A 15 12.14 18.07 -10.37
N ASN A 16 13.15 17.30 -10.73
CA ASN A 16 13.04 16.01 -11.42
C ASN A 16 13.78 14.93 -10.63
N CYS A 17 13.51 13.67 -10.98
CA CYS A 17 14.19 12.50 -10.45
C CYS A 17 14.82 11.72 -11.60
N VAL A 18 16.02 11.16 -11.38
CA VAL A 18 16.63 10.19 -12.28
C VAL A 18 16.58 8.82 -11.60
N SER A 19 15.97 7.85 -12.26
CA SER A 19 15.89 6.46 -11.80
C SER A 19 16.76 5.57 -12.70
N PRO A 20 18.02 5.30 -12.32
CA PRO A 20 18.91 4.46 -13.11
C PRO A 20 18.53 2.98 -12.97
N GLY A 21 18.74 2.22 -14.06
CA GLY A 21 18.89 0.78 -14.02
C GLY A 21 20.23 0.35 -13.42
N PRO A 22 20.50 -0.96 -13.33
CA PRO A 22 21.76 -1.45 -12.79
C PRO A 22 22.96 -1.03 -13.67
N VAL A 23 23.96 -0.40 -13.07
CA VAL A 23 25.22 -0.01 -13.73
C VAL A 23 26.37 -0.70 -13.03
N ALA A 24 27.38 -1.15 -13.76
CA ALA A 24 28.55 -1.86 -13.24
C ALA A 24 29.51 -0.95 -12.44
N THR A 25 29.01 -0.42 -11.31
CA THR A 25 29.79 0.34 -10.34
C THR A 25 30.58 -0.60 -9.43
N PRO A 26 31.62 -0.11 -8.71
CA PRO A 26 32.36 -0.92 -7.74
C PRO A 26 31.44 -1.56 -6.68
N MET A 27 30.36 -0.88 -6.28
CA MET A 27 29.37 -1.40 -5.35
C MET A 27 28.65 -2.63 -5.92
N ILE A 28 28.18 -2.55 -7.17
CA ILE A 28 27.45 -3.64 -7.83
C ILE A 28 28.38 -4.82 -8.15
N CYS A 29 29.61 -4.56 -8.58
CA CYS A 29 30.62 -5.59 -8.79
C CYS A 29 30.91 -6.36 -7.50
N LYS A 30 31.07 -5.64 -6.38
CA LYS A 30 31.27 -6.24 -5.06
C LYS A 30 30.06 -7.04 -4.59
N LEU A 31 28.84 -6.56 -4.83
CA LEU A 31 27.60 -7.27 -4.47
C LEU A 31 27.43 -8.58 -5.24
N ASN A 32 27.85 -8.62 -6.51
CA ASN A 32 27.76 -9.82 -7.34
C ASN A 32 29.00 -10.72 -7.27
N ASN A 33 30.09 -10.25 -6.63
CA ASN A 33 31.40 -10.90 -6.64
C ASN A 33 31.89 -11.19 -8.08
N MET A 34 31.73 -10.20 -8.97
CA MET A 34 32.00 -10.28 -10.41
C MET A 34 32.81 -9.07 -10.87
N GLY A 35 33.57 -9.23 -11.97
CA GLY A 35 34.23 -8.12 -12.66
C GLY A 35 33.25 -7.22 -13.42
N VAL A 36 33.70 -6.03 -13.83
CA VAL A 36 32.88 -5.04 -14.53
C VAL A 36 32.21 -5.64 -15.78
N GLU A 37 33.00 -6.24 -16.68
CA GLU A 37 32.48 -6.83 -17.93
C GLU A 37 31.45 -7.94 -17.68
N GLU A 38 31.64 -8.73 -16.62
CA GLU A 38 30.72 -9.81 -16.27
C GLU A 38 29.38 -9.27 -15.78
N VAL A 39 29.41 -8.20 -14.97
CA VAL A 39 28.21 -7.49 -14.49
C VAL A 39 27.48 -6.81 -15.63
N GLU A 40 28.21 -6.14 -16.53
CA GLU A 40 27.63 -5.50 -17.71
C GLU A 40 26.90 -6.51 -18.58
N LYS A 41 27.52 -7.65 -18.85
CA LYS A 41 26.92 -8.73 -19.63
C LYS A 41 25.70 -9.36 -18.93
N LEU A 42 25.76 -9.50 -17.60
CA LEU A 42 24.63 -10.00 -16.81
C LEU A 42 23.40 -9.11 -17.00
N TYR A 43 23.55 -7.80 -16.88
CA TYR A 43 22.42 -6.89 -16.96
C TYR A 43 22.02 -6.55 -18.40
N GLU A 44 22.94 -6.54 -19.36
CA GLU A 44 22.62 -6.37 -20.78
C GLU A 44 21.56 -7.40 -21.23
N SER A 45 21.68 -8.65 -20.76
CA SER A 45 20.70 -9.70 -21.07
C SER A 45 19.28 -9.43 -20.53
N SER A 46 19.15 -8.47 -19.63
CA SER A 46 17.88 -8.09 -18.99
C SER A 46 17.24 -6.83 -19.59
N TYR A 47 17.93 -6.14 -20.50
CA TYR A 47 17.43 -4.93 -21.13
C TYR A 47 16.61 -5.25 -22.39
N CYS A 48 15.62 -4.42 -22.68
CA CYS A 48 14.91 -4.47 -23.97
C CYS A 48 15.73 -3.84 -25.08
N LEU A 49 16.53 -2.82 -24.73
CA LEU A 49 17.47 -2.18 -25.64
C LEU A 49 18.79 -2.95 -25.69
N LYS A 50 19.42 -2.98 -26.87
CA LYS A 50 20.75 -3.59 -27.06
C LYS A 50 21.83 -2.68 -26.48
N GLY A 51 22.87 -3.27 -25.90
CA GLY A 51 24.02 -2.57 -25.36
C GLY A 51 24.01 -2.46 -23.83
N VAL A 52 25.09 -1.90 -23.31
CA VAL A 52 25.33 -1.77 -21.87
C VAL A 52 24.91 -0.38 -21.40
N LEU A 53 24.15 -0.33 -20.31
CA LEU A 53 23.89 0.91 -19.58
C LEU A 53 25.13 1.27 -18.76
N THR A 54 25.69 2.44 -19.02
CA THR A 54 26.91 2.93 -18.37
C THR A 54 26.63 4.16 -17.50
N ALA A 55 27.63 4.58 -16.70
CA ALA A 55 27.52 5.77 -15.88
C ALA A 55 27.40 7.06 -16.72
N GLU A 56 27.99 7.09 -17.91
CA GLU A 56 27.92 8.20 -18.86
C GLU A 56 26.47 8.46 -19.30
N HIS A 57 25.69 7.40 -19.58
CA HIS A 57 24.27 7.56 -19.92
C HIS A 57 23.47 8.23 -18.79
N ILE A 58 23.80 7.91 -17.54
CA ILE A 58 23.17 8.55 -16.37
C ILE A 58 23.62 10.01 -16.27
N ALA A 59 24.91 10.28 -16.48
CA ALA A 59 25.47 11.63 -16.45
C ALA A 59 24.87 12.53 -17.54
N ASP A 60 24.70 12.02 -18.76
CA ASP A 60 24.10 12.75 -19.89
C ASP A 60 22.65 13.14 -19.60
N ALA A 61 21.88 12.25 -18.97
CA ALA A 61 20.51 12.56 -18.59
C ALA A 61 20.43 13.59 -17.44
N VAL A 62 21.36 13.52 -16.48
CA VAL A 62 21.50 14.55 -15.44
C VAL A 62 21.87 15.89 -16.08
N LEU A 63 22.80 15.90 -17.04
CA LEU A 63 23.20 17.09 -17.78
C LEU A 63 22.00 17.68 -18.54
N PHE A 64 21.22 16.86 -19.24
CA PHE A 64 19.98 17.29 -19.89
C PHE A 64 19.03 17.95 -18.89
N LEU A 65 18.73 17.31 -17.76
CA LEU A 65 17.82 17.84 -16.73
C LEU A 65 18.34 19.11 -16.05
N ALA A 66 19.66 19.31 -15.99
CA ALA A 66 20.28 20.53 -15.46
C ALA A 66 20.28 21.68 -16.49
N SER A 67 20.40 21.36 -17.77
CA SER A 67 20.49 22.34 -18.87
C SER A 67 19.18 23.11 -19.13
N ALA A 68 19.26 24.10 -20.03
CA ALA A 68 18.10 24.82 -20.56
C ALA A 68 17.22 23.95 -21.48
N ASP A 69 17.75 22.85 -22.03
CA ASP A 69 17.00 21.96 -22.94
C ASP A 69 15.79 21.30 -22.25
N SER A 70 15.77 21.31 -20.92
CA SER A 70 14.70 20.78 -20.09
C SER A 70 13.93 21.88 -19.35
N GLU A 71 13.90 23.12 -19.88
CA GLU A 71 13.25 24.30 -19.25
C GLU A 71 11.79 24.03 -18.86
N PHE A 72 11.04 23.27 -19.66
CA PHE A 72 9.65 22.89 -19.39
C PHE A 72 9.47 21.50 -18.77
N VAL A 73 10.53 20.88 -18.26
CA VAL A 73 10.50 19.56 -17.63
C VAL A 73 10.60 19.71 -16.11
N THR A 74 9.52 19.41 -15.40
CA THR A 74 9.48 19.36 -13.92
C THR A 74 8.51 18.27 -13.45
N GLY A 75 8.74 17.74 -12.26
CA GLY A 75 7.90 16.71 -11.67
C GLY A 75 8.01 15.33 -12.33
N GLN A 76 9.03 15.12 -13.17
CA GLN A 76 9.24 13.87 -13.90
C GLN A 76 10.20 12.92 -13.19
N ASN A 77 9.92 11.63 -13.32
CA ASN A 77 10.87 10.57 -13.00
C ASN A 77 11.44 10.01 -14.31
N LEU A 78 12.66 10.41 -14.65
CA LEU A 78 13.35 9.95 -15.84
C LEU A 78 14.00 8.61 -15.55
N VAL A 79 13.39 7.53 -16.06
CA VAL A 79 13.90 6.17 -15.91
C VAL A 79 14.93 5.93 -17.02
N ILE A 80 16.12 5.49 -16.63
CA ILE A 80 17.25 5.23 -17.54
C ILE A 80 17.76 3.82 -17.25
N ASP A 81 17.07 2.82 -17.78
CA ASP A 81 17.27 1.43 -17.37
C ASP A 81 17.32 0.44 -18.54
N GLY A 82 17.36 0.92 -19.79
CA GLY A 82 17.32 0.05 -20.97
C GLY A 82 16.03 -0.76 -21.11
N GLY A 83 14.98 -0.44 -20.36
CA GLY A 83 13.72 -1.19 -20.28
C GLY A 83 13.72 -2.31 -19.24
N HIS A 84 14.70 -2.36 -18.33
CA HIS A 84 14.80 -3.37 -17.27
C HIS A 84 13.52 -3.51 -16.43
N ALA A 85 12.89 -2.40 -16.06
CA ALA A 85 11.69 -2.39 -15.22
C ALA A 85 10.42 -2.96 -15.90
N PHE A 86 10.44 -3.15 -17.23
CA PHE A 86 9.30 -3.72 -17.96
C PHE A 86 9.24 -5.24 -17.94
N GLN A 87 10.11 -5.92 -17.17
CA GLN A 87 10.08 -7.38 -17.04
C GLN A 87 8.90 -7.87 -16.17
N GLY A 88 7.71 -7.88 -16.75
CA GLY A 88 6.79 -8.99 -16.53
C GLY A 88 7.35 -10.22 -17.26
N ALA A 89 7.67 -11.28 -16.52
CA ALA A 89 8.05 -12.62 -17.02
C ALA A 89 8.65 -12.67 -18.44
N HIS A 90 9.95 -12.40 -18.58
CA HIS A 90 10.65 -12.70 -19.83
C HIS A 90 10.50 -14.20 -20.17
N PRO A 91 10.07 -14.57 -21.40
CA PRO A 91 9.73 -15.96 -21.75
C PRO A 91 10.89 -16.94 -21.57
N ALA A 92 12.15 -16.47 -21.61
CA ALA A 92 13.32 -17.31 -21.30
C ALA A 92 13.45 -17.77 -19.83
N ARG A 93 12.61 -17.26 -18.92
CA ARG A 93 12.54 -17.68 -17.51
C ARG A 93 11.22 -18.36 -17.13
N ALA A 94 10.31 -18.59 -18.09
CA ALA A 94 9.20 -19.49 -17.87
C ALA A 94 9.79 -20.90 -17.72
N ARG A 95 9.45 -21.60 -16.62
CA ARG A 95 9.69 -23.06 -16.55
C ARG A 95 9.04 -23.69 -17.79
N PRO A 96 9.65 -24.73 -18.41
CA PRO A 96 8.95 -25.49 -19.42
C PRO A 96 7.65 -25.97 -18.80
N VAL A 97 6.52 -25.46 -19.27
CA VAL A 97 5.24 -26.10 -19.01
C VAL A 97 5.28 -27.32 -19.91
N GLU A 98 5.32 -28.52 -19.32
CA GLU A 98 5.12 -29.74 -20.09
C GLU A 98 3.83 -29.56 -20.89
N GLU A 99 3.93 -29.69 -22.22
CA GLU A 99 2.80 -29.55 -23.15
C GLU A 99 1.78 -30.67 -22.90
N GLU A 100 0.90 -30.48 -21.92
CA GLU A 100 -0.42 -31.09 -22.01
C GLU A 100 -1.21 -30.30 -23.07
N VAL A 101 -1.22 -30.90 -24.25
CA VAL A 101 -1.90 -30.47 -25.47
C VAL A 101 -3.36 -30.10 -25.18
N PHE A 102 -3.63 -28.82 -24.96
CA PHE A 102 -4.98 -28.28 -25.11
C PHE A 102 -5.22 -28.04 -26.60
N GLN A 103 -5.94 -28.96 -27.25
CA GLN A 103 -6.33 -28.86 -28.66
C GLN A 103 -7.08 -27.54 -28.92
N ALA A 104 -6.37 -26.57 -29.52
CA ALA A 104 -6.95 -25.33 -30.00
C ALA A 104 -7.93 -25.62 -31.15
N ARG A 105 -9.22 -25.44 -30.90
CA ARG A 105 -10.23 -25.43 -31.97
C ARG A 105 -9.99 -24.20 -32.85
N ASN A 106 -9.71 -24.47 -34.13
CA ASN A 106 -9.51 -23.51 -35.23
C ASN A 106 -10.49 -22.32 -35.20
N TRP A 107 -9.98 -21.13 -34.85
CA TRP A 107 -10.70 -19.87 -35.10
C TRP A 107 -10.18 -19.27 -36.42
N LYS A 108 -10.92 -19.49 -37.51
CA LYS A 108 -10.67 -18.80 -38.78
C LYS A 108 -11.08 -17.33 -38.63
N THR A 109 -10.11 -16.45 -38.81
CA THR A 109 -10.26 -15.00 -38.83
C THR A 109 -10.98 -14.54 -40.10
N THR A 110 -12.26 -14.17 -39.99
CA THR A 110 -12.91 -13.13 -40.80
C THR A 110 -14.29 -12.82 -40.21
N THR A 111 -14.40 -11.82 -39.34
CA THR A 111 -15.66 -11.10 -39.07
C THR A 111 -15.35 -9.77 -38.38
N PRO A 112 -16.01 -8.65 -38.75
CA PRO A 112 -15.63 -7.33 -38.28
C PRO A 112 -16.00 -7.14 -36.81
N PHE A 113 -15.15 -6.36 -36.13
CA PHE A 113 -15.20 -6.02 -34.71
C PHE A 113 -16.54 -5.34 -34.36
N ARG A 114 -17.53 -6.10 -33.90
CA ARG A 114 -18.74 -5.55 -33.26
C ARG A 114 -19.30 -6.51 -32.21
N SER A 115 -19.37 -6.00 -30.97
CA SER A 115 -20.34 -6.40 -29.93
C SER A 115 -20.35 -7.88 -29.50
N LYS A 116 -19.34 -8.32 -28.73
CA LYS A 116 -19.46 -9.53 -27.89
C LYS A 116 -19.16 -9.33 -26.40
N TYR A 117 -18.54 -8.21 -26.02
CA TYR A 117 -18.17 -7.92 -24.63
C TYR A 117 -19.27 -7.24 -23.80
N SER A 118 -20.44 -6.92 -24.39
CA SER A 118 -21.53 -6.27 -23.63
C SER A 118 -22.19 -7.24 -22.65
N ASN A 119 -22.47 -8.47 -23.06
CA ASN A 119 -23.30 -9.39 -22.26
C ASN A 119 -22.53 -10.06 -21.11
N GLU A 120 -21.23 -10.32 -21.23
CA GLU A 120 -20.43 -10.87 -20.13
C GLU A 120 -20.16 -9.81 -19.05
N VAL A 121 -19.88 -8.56 -19.46
CA VAL A 121 -19.73 -7.44 -18.52
C VAL A 121 -21.07 -7.14 -17.85
N LEU A 122 -22.19 -7.13 -18.59
CA LEU A 122 -23.53 -7.01 -18.01
C LEU A 122 -23.89 -8.18 -17.09
N PHE A 123 -23.45 -9.40 -17.39
CA PHE A 123 -23.66 -10.58 -16.54
C PHE A 123 -22.86 -10.49 -15.24
N ILE A 124 -21.59 -10.09 -15.29
CA ILE A 124 -20.74 -9.85 -14.12
C ILE A 124 -21.30 -8.71 -13.27
N LEU A 125 -21.69 -7.59 -13.89
CA LEU A 125 -22.31 -6.46 -13.19
C LEU A 125 -23.66 -6.85 -12.56
N SER A 126 -24.45 -7.68 -13.24
CA SER A 126 -25.71 -8.24 -12.71
C SER A 126 -25.48 -9.22 -11.54
N THR A 127 -24.42 -10.03 -11.58
CA THR A 127 -24.07 -10.93 -10.46
C THR A 127 -23.51 -10.17 -9.26
N MET A 128 -22.77 -9.07 -9.48
CA MET A 128 -22.34 -8.18 -8.40
C MET A 128 -23.50 -7.37 -7.81
N ALA A 129 -24.45 -6.94 -8.62
CA ALA A 129 -25.65 -6.21 -8.17
C ALA A 129 -26.66 -7.11 -7.43
N ASN A 130 -26.68 -8.43 -7.70
CA ASN A 130 -27.57 -9.42 -7.07
C ASN A 130 -26.88 -10.29 -6.01
N ALA A 131 -25.62 -10.03 -5.66
CA ALA A 131 -24.97 -10.71 -4.56
C ALA A 131 -25.67 -10.32 -3.25
N LYS A 132 -26.45 -11.24 -2.66
CA LYS A 132 -26.92 -11.09 -1.28
C LYS A 132 -25.72 -10.71 -0.41
N PRO A 133 -25.83 -9.74 0.52
CA PRO A 133 -24.73 -9.42 1.42
C PRO A 133 -24.29 -10.72 2.08
N CYS A 134 -23.08 -11.16 1.74
CA CYS A 134 -22.55 -12.43 2.20
C CYS A 134 -22.25 -12.23 3.68
N LYS A 135 -23.22 -12.59 4.54
CA LYS A 135 -22.96 -12.67 5.98
C LYS A 135 -21.84 -13.69 6.16
N ASN A 136 -20.91 -13.39 7.06
CA ASN A 136 -19.80 -14.27 7.45
C ASN A 136 -18.55 -14.22 6.55
N LYS A 137 -18.20 -13.05 5.99
CA LYS A 137 -16.98 -12.88 5.15
C LYS A 137 -15.67 -13.33 5.82
N VAL A 138 -15.59 -13.27 7.14
CA VAL A 138 -14.41 -13.65 7.94
C VAL A 138 -14.76 -14.72 8.98
N GLN A 139 -15.66 -15.65 8.61
CA GLN A 139 -16.10 -16.74 9.48
C GLN A 139 -14.91 -17.49 10.08
N ASP A 140 -14.95 -17.63 11.41
CA ASP A 140 -13.98 -18.37 12.22
C ASP A 140 -12.54 -17.82 12.18
N LYS A 141 -12.33 -16.64 11.58
CA LYS A 141 -11.01 -16.00 11.46
C LYS A 141 -10.63 -15.22 12.72
N VAL A 142 -9.32 -15.16 12.97
CA VAL A 142 -8.72 -14.32 14.02
C VAL A 142 -8.09 -13.10 13.37
N ALA A 143 -8.45 -11.92 13.86
CA ALA A 143 -7.99 -10.66 13.29
C ALA A 143 -7.31 -9.75 14.32
N ILE A 144 -6.27 -9.02 13.90
CA ILE A 144 -5.71 -7.87 14.62
C ILE A 144 -6.12 -6.59 13.88
N VAL A 145 -6.55 -5.56 14.60
CA VAL A 145 -6.74 -4.20 14.06
C VAL A 145 -5.92 -3.21 14.88
N THR A 146 -4.87 -2.65 14.28
CA THR A 146 -4.08 -1.57 14.92
C THR A 146 -4.76 -0.22 14.73
N GLY A 147 -4.71 0.68 15.72
CA GLY A 147 -5.55 1.87 15.71
C GLY A 147 -7.04 1.51 15.81
N GLY A 148 -7.35 0.39 16.48
CA GLY A 148 -8.66 -0.25 16.48
C GLY A 148 -9.69 0.39 17.41
N ALA A 149 -9.29 1.34 18.27
CA ALA A 149 -10.17 1.89 19.30
C ALA A 149 -10.97 3.13 18.85
N SER A 150 -10.80 3.59 17.60
CA SER A 150 -11.57 4.74 17.08
C SER A 150 -11.66 4.80 15.56
N GLY A 151 -12.62 5.57 15.05
CA GLY A 151 -12.75 5.89 13.63
C GLY A 151 -12.86 4.66 12.74
N ILE A 152 -12.07 4.61 11.66
CA ILE A 152 -12.07 3.47 10.72
C ILE A 152 -11.73 2.15 11.42
N GLY A 153 -10.81 2.17 12.39
CA GLY A 153 -10.39 0.96 13.09
C GLY A 153 -11.51 0.36 13.92
N GLU A 154 -12.20 1.17 14.73
CA GLU A 154 -13.35 0.75 15.53
C GLU A 154 -14.47 0.18 14.67
N VAL A 155 -14.83 0.88 13.60
CA VAL A 155 -15.88 0.41 12.68
C VAL A 155 -15.46 -0.89 11.99
N THR A 156 -14.17 -1.09 11.71
CA THR A 156 -13.65 -2.35 11.15
C THR A 156 -13.67 -3.49 12.16
N VAL A 157 -13.34 -3.22 13.43
CA VAL A 157 -13.44 -4.20 14.52
C VAL A 157 -14.88 -4.71 14.63
N LEU A 158 -15.85 -3.80 14.69
CA LEU A 158 -17.28 -4.15 14.73
C LEU A 158 -17.69 -4.93 13.48
N ALA A 159 -17.26 -4.50 12.29
CA ALA A 159 -17.57 -5.18 11.05
C ALA A 159 -16.98 -6.61 10.99
N PHE A 160 -15.77 -6.84 11.51
CA PHE A 160 -15.19 -8.19 11.61
C PHE A 160 -16.01 -9.09 12.55
N VAL A 161 -16.43 -8.57 13.71
CA VAL A 161 -17.31 -9.29 14.65
C VAL A 161 -18.66 -9.61 14.01
N GLU A 162 -19.29 -8.65 13.33
CA GLU A 162 -20.56 -8.86 12.61
C GLU A 162 -20.44 -9.88 11.47
N ASN A 163 -19.24 -10.02 10.88
CA ASN A 163 -18.95 -10.95 9.79
C ASN A 163 -18.31 -12.27 10.26
N GLY A 164 -18.58 -12.68 11.50
CA GLY A 164 -18.31 -14.02 11.98
C GLY A 164 -16.86 -14.27 12.40
N ALA A 165 -16.05 -13.23 12.61
CA ALA A 165 -14.73 -13.40 13.20
C ALA A 165 -14.85 -14.11 14.56
N ARG A 166 -13.98 -15.11 14.75
CA ARG A 166 -13.86 -15.89 15.99
C ARG A 166 -13.28 -15.05 17.12
N GLY A 167 -12.32 -14.19 16.78
CA GLY A 167 -11.65 -13.30 17.72
C GLY A 167 -11.09 -12.07 17.02
N VAL A 168 -11.29 -10.89 17.60
CA VAL A 168 -10.72 -9.64 17.11
C VAL A 168 -9.89 -8.98 18.21
N VAL A 169 -8.59 -8.85 17.97
CA VAL A 169 -7.67 -8.13 18.86
C VAL A 169 -7.66 -6.65 18.45
N ILE A 170 -8.06 -5.81 19.40
CA ILE A 170 -8.09 -4.35 19.28
C ILE A 170 -6.75 -3.85 19.82
N ALA A 171 -5.87 -3.43 18.92
CA ALA A 171 -4.56 -2.89 19.28
C ALA A 171 -4.58 -1.37 19.13
N ASP A 172 -4.38 -0.64 20.23
CA ASP A 172 -4.38 0.82 20.24
C ASP A 172 -3.61 1.35 21.44
N ILE A 173 -3.30 2.65 21.47
CA ILE A 173 -2.73 3.35 22.63
C ILE A 173 -3.81 4.03 23.49
N GLN A 174 -5.06 4.09 23.00
CA GLN A 174 -6.20 4.66 23.72
C GLN A 174 -6.85 3.62 24.64
N ASP A 175 -6.19 3.32 25.78
CA ASP A 175 -6.57 2.25 26.71
C ASP A 175 -8.06 2.23 27.06
N GLU A 176 -8.60 3.34 27.56
CA GLU A 176 -10.00 3.42 28.00
C GLU A 176 -10.98 3.13 26.86
N LYS A 177 -10.77 3.71 25.67
CA LYS A 177 -11.65 3.45 24.52
C LYS A 177 -11.56 2.02 24.03
N GLY A 178 -10.34 1.48 23.97
CA GLY A 178 -10.10 0.11 23.51
C GLY A 178 -10.72 -0.92 24.46
N GLN A 179 -10.58 -0.71 25.77
CA GLN A 179 -11.21 -1.55 26.80
C GLN A 179 -12.74 -1.47 26.72
N ASN A 180 -13.32 -0.27 26.67
CA ASN A 180 -14.76 -0.08 26.55
C ASN A 180 -15.33 -0.76 25.28
N LEU A 181 -14.63 -0.66 24.15
CA LEU A 181 -15.02 -1.32 22.91
C LEU A 181 -14.97 -2.85 23.06
N ALA A 182 -13.91 -3.39 23.64
CA ALA A 182 -13.78 -4.83 23.88
C ALA A 182 -14.90 -5.35 24.80
N GLU A 183 -15.21 -4.64 25.88
CA GLU A 183 -16.30 -4.97 26.80
C GLU A 183 -17.67 -4.95 26.12
N SER A 184 -17.93 -3.95 25.27
CA SER A 184 -19.20 -3.86 24.54
C SER A 184 -19.43 -5.00 23.55
N ILE A 185 -18.36 -5.59 23.01
CA ILE A 185 -18.39 -6.74 22.09
C ILE A 185 -18.50 -8.07 22.85
N GLY A 186 -17.82 -8.17 23.99
CA GLY A 186 -17.73 -9.38 24.81
C GLY A 186 -16.36 -10.06 24.75
N ALA A 187 -15.83 -10.41 25.91
CA ALA A 187 -14.47 -10.95 26.10
C ALA A 187 -14.19 -12.29 25.38
N ASN A 188 -15.23 -13.00 24.92
CA ASN A 188 -15.09 -14.22 24.13
C ASN A 188 -14.88 -13.97 22.63
N ARG A 189 -15.11 -12.74 22.16
CA ARG A 189 -15.05 -12.37 20.74
C ARG A 189 -14.04 -11.27 20.44
N SER A 190 -13.61 -10.52 21.46
CA SER A 190 -12.60 -9.49 21.32
C SER A 190 -11.66 -9.42 22.52
N THR A 191 -10.48 -8.85 22.29
CA THR A 191 -9.48 -8.58 23.34
C THR A 191 -8.80 -7.26 23.04
N TYR A 192 -8.74 -6.37 24.01
CA TYR A 192 -7.92 -5.16 23.90
C TYR A 192 -6.48 -5.45 24.33
N ILE A 193 -5.51 -4.94 23.57
CA ILE A 193 -4.10 -4.97 23.91
C ILE A 193 -3.50 -3.58 23.65
N HIS A 194 -2.91 -2.97 24.68
CA HIS A 194 -2.14 -1.74 24.50
C HIS A 194 -0.97 -2.02 23.56
N CYS A 195 -0.86 -1.24 22.48
CA CYS A 195 0.24 -1.38 21.54
C CYS A 195 0.54 -0.04 20.86
N ASP A 196 1.69 0.54 21.18
CA ASP A 196 2.32 1.57 20.36
C ASP A 196 3.07 0.91 19.20
N VAL A 197 2.57 1.12 17.98
CA VAL A 197 3.18 0.54 16.76
C VAL A 197 4.59 1.09 16.48
N THR A 198 5.00 2.19 17.10
CA THR A 198 6.37 2.70 17.01
C THR A 198 7.37 1.87 17.82
N ASP A 199 6.90 1.09 18.81
CA ASP A 199 7.70 0.14 19.57
C ASP A 199 7.58 -1.27 18.96
N GLU A 200 8.65 -1.73 18.32
CA GLU A 200 8.66 -3.04 17.67
C GLU A 200 8.47 -4.20 18.66
N ASN A 201 8.89 -4.05 19.92
CA ASN A 201 8.73 -5.11 20.91
C ASN A 201 7.26 -5.26 21.33
N GLN A 202 6.51 -4.16 21.40
CA GLN A 202 5.07 -4.20 21.64
C GLN A 202 4.34 -4.85 20.46
N VAL A 203 4.71 -4.51 19.21
CA VAL A 203 4.14 -5.15 18.02
C VAL A 203 4.43 -6.65 17.98
N LYS A 204 5.65 -7.06 18.32
CA LYS A 204 6.02 -8.47 18.44
C LYS A 204 5.14 -9.17 19.49
N SER A 205 5.06 -8.59 20.69
CA SER A 205 4.27 -9.12 21.80
C SER A 205 2.78 -9.21 21.48
N LEU A 206 2.24 -8.23 20.73
CA LEU A 206 0.86 -8.22 20.23
C LEU A 206 0.57 -9.44 19.36
N VAL A 207 1.45 -9.72 18.38
CA VAL A 207 1.28 -10.88 17.48
C VAL A 207 1.45 -12.19 18.24
N GLU A 208 2.48 -12.32 19.07
CA GLU A 208 2.72 -13.53 19.88
C GLU A 208 1.55 -13.82 20.83
N SER A 209 1.04 -12.78 21.52
CA SER A 209 -0.12 -12.91 22.41
C SER A 209 -1.38 -13.29 21.65
N THR A 210 -1.57 -12.76 20.44
CA THR A 210 -2.72 -13.13 19.59
C THR A 210 -2.68 -14.62 19.23
N VAL A 211 -1.52 -15.12 18.80
CA VAL A 211 -1.33 -16.54 18.49
C VAL A 211 -1.49 -17.40 19.75
N GLN A 212 -1.01 -16.95 20.91
CA GLN A 212 -1.18 -17.67 22.18
C GLN A 212 -2.66 -17.76 22.59
N LEU A 213 -3.41 -16.66 22.47
CA LEU A 213 -4.81 -16.58 22.90
C LEU A 213 -5.75 -17.33 21.96
N TYR A 214 -5.53 -17.23 20.65
CA TYR A 214 -6.48 -17.73 19.65
C TYR A 214 -5.92 -18.88 18.79
N GLY A 215 -4.68 -19.30 19.03
CA GLY A 215 -3.99 -20.39 18.32
C GLY A 215 -3.40 -20.01 16.96
N GLN A 216 -3.84 -18.92 16.35
CA GLN A 216 -3.38 -18.47 15.03
C GLN A 216 -3.68 -16.99 14.79
N LEU A 217 -3.10 -16.42 13.73
CA LEU A 217 -3.44 -15.11 13.19
C LEU A 217 -3.81 -15.26 11.70
N ASP A 218 -5.05 -14.96 11.34
CA ASP A 218 -5.52 -15.03 9.94
C ASP A 218 -5.45 -13.68 9.23
N ILE A 219 -5.77 -12.60 9.94
CA ILE A 219 -5.93 -11.26 9.35
C ILE A 219 -5.22 -10.23 10.22
N ILE A 220 -4.49 -9.32 9.61
CA ILE A 220 -4.08 -8.09 10.29
C ILE A 220 -4.43 -6.87 9.43
N PHE A 221 -5.05 -5.88 10.07
CA PHE A 221 -5.31 -4.58 9.48
C PHE A 221 -4.40 -3.52 10.14
N CYS A 222 -3.35 -3.16 9.42
CA CYS A 222 -2.38 -2.12 9.77
C CYS A 222 -2.98 -0.72 9.51
N ASN A 223 -3.92 -0.32 10.37
CA ASN A 223 -4.68 0.92 10.24
C ASN A 223 -4.15 2.10 11.08
N ALA A 224 -3.34 1.86 12.12
CA ALA A 224 -2.79 2.91 12.95
C ALA A 224 -2.06 3.97 12.09
N GLY A 225 -2.33 5.25 12.36
CA GLY A 225 -1.72 6.34 11.61
C GLY A 225 -2.13 7.72 12.09
N VAL A 226 -1.35 8.72 11.69
CA VAL A 226 -1.56 10.13 12.00
C VAL A 226 -1.46 11.01 10.75
N MET A 227 -2.04 12.20 10.82
CA MET A 227 -1.84 13.28 9.84
C MET A 227 -0.53 14.02 10.12
N SER A 228 -0.09 14.84 9.15
CA SER A 228 1.06 15.75 9.31
C SER A 228 0.91 16.65 10.52
N PHE A 229 2.01 16.88 11.23
CA PHE A 229 2.08 17.90 12.26
C PHE A 229 2.44 19.24 11.59
N GLY A 230 1.45 20.13 11.51
CA GLY A 230 1.58 21.40 10.79
C GLY A 230 1.42 21.27 9.28
N LYS A 231 1.89 22.29 8.54
CA LYS A 231 1.69 22.39 7.09
C LYS A 231 2.64 21.50 6.29
N GLN A 232 3.91 21.36 6.69
CA GLN A 232 4.92 20.51 6.04
C GLN A 232 5.05 20.78 4.53
N THR A 233 5.52 21.99 4.21
CA THR A 233 5.88 22.39 2.84
C THR A 233 7.33 21.97 2.56
N VAL A 234 7.78 22.06 1.32
CA VAL A 234 9.17 21.73 0.96
C VAL A 234 10.16 22.80 1.42
N LEU A 235 9.72 24.06 1.57
CA LEU A 235 10.55 25.13 2.11
C LEU A 235 10.56 25.13 3.64
N ASP A 236 9.44 24.75 4.25
CA ASP A 236 9.25 24.66 5.71
C ASP A 236 8.96 23.20 6.09
N PHE A 237 10.00 22.37 5.98
CA PHE A 237 9.93 20.93 6.25
C PHE A 237 10.58 20.61 7.60
N ASP A 238 9.77 20.31 8.60
CA ASP A 238 10.25 19.97 9.93
C ASP A 238 10.53 18.47 10.03
N LEU A 239 11.81 18.12 10.09
CA LEU A 239 12.29 16.74 10.13
C LEU A 239 11.90 16.01 11.41
N ASP A 240 11.79 16.69 12.56
CA ASP A 240 11.40 16.04 13.81
C ASP A 240 9.92 15.60 13.75
N SER A 241 9.06 16.45 13.19
CA SER A 241 7.66 16.12 12.93
C SER A 241 7.53 15.03 11.87
N HIS A 242 8.34 15.08 10.81
CA HIS A 242 8.41 14.05 9.78
C HIS A 242 8.79 12.68 10.38
N ASP A 243 9.84 12.62 11.20
CA ASP A 243 10.34 11.38 11.80
C ASP A 243 9.31 10.75 12.72
N LYS A 244 8.61 11.56 13.53
CA LYS A 244 7.49 11.10 14.36
C LYS A 244 6.37 10.50 13.51
N LEU A 245 5.99 11.18 12.43
CA LEU A 245 4.96 10.68 11.52
C LEU A 245 5.41 9.39 10.83
N PHE A 246 6.66 9.30 10.37
CA PHE A 246 7.21 8.12 9.70
C PHE A 246 7.36 6.93 10.64
N ALA A 247 7.73 7.17 11.91
CA ALA A 247 7.78 6.14 12.93
C ALA A 247 6.42 5.42 13.07
N ILE A 248 5.32 6.17 12.99
CA ILE A 248 3.95 5.63 13.08
C ILE A 248 3.50 5.06 11.72
N ASN A 249 3.44 5.91 10.69
CA ASN A 249 2.77 5.61 9.44
C ASN A 249 3.53 4.65 8.52
N VAL A 250 4.85 4.51 8.68
CA VAL A 250 5.69 3.66 7.82
C VAL A 250 6.38 2.58 8.62
N ARG A 251 7.19 2.96 9.62
CA ARG A 251 7.93 1.99 10.43
C ARG A 251 6.98 1.09 11.21
N GLY A 252 5.93 1.64 11.82
CA GLY A 252 4.92 0.87 12.54
C GLY A 252 4.19 -0.12 11.64
N VAL A 253 3.77 0.30 10.44
CA VAL A 253 3.17 -0.61 9.44
C VAL A 253 4.14 -1.72 9.03
N ALA A 254 5.41 -1.39 8.82
CA ALA A 254 6.44 -2.38 8.48
C ALA A 254 6.67 -3.39 9.62
N ALA A 255 6.69 -2.94 10.88
CA ALA A 255 6.81 -3.82 12.04
C ALA A 255 5.60 -4.77 12.16
N CYS A 256 4.38 -4.24 12.02
CA CYS A 256 3.16 -5.05 12.07
C CYS A 256 3.14 -6.10 10.95
N LEU A 257 3.45 -5.69 9.72
CA LEU A 257 3.54 -6.60 8.57
C LEU A 257 4.59 -7.68 8.80
N LYS A 258 5.80 -7.31 9.24
CA LYS A 258 6.92 -8.24 9.48
C LYS A 258 6.53 -9.34 10.47
N HIS A 259 6.01 -8.97 11.64
CA HIS A 259 5.70 -9.94 12.69
C HIS A 259 4.46 -10.77 12.36
N ALA A 260 3.43 -10.17 11.78
CA ALA A 260 2.25 -10.91 11.32
C ALA A 260 2.59 -11.90 10.20
N ALA A 261 3.35 -11.48 9.19
CA ALA A 261 3.79 -12.35 8.10
C ALA A 261 4.62 -13.53 8.64
N ARG A 262 5.53 -13.28 9.58
CA ARG A 262 6.32 -14.33 10.24
C ARG A 262 5.43 -15.35 10.94
N ALA A 263 4.49 -14.89 11.77
CA ALA A 263 3.55 -15.77 12.48
C ALA A 263 2.66 -16.58 11.51
N MET A 264 2.19 -15.96 10.43
CA MET A 264 1.40 -16.65 9.40
C MET A 264 2.23 -17.71 8.67
N VAL A 265 3.47 -17.40 8.27
CA VAL A 265 4.38 -18.34 7.59
C VAL A 265 4.74 -19.51 8.50
N GLU A 266 5.17 -19.24 9.73
CA GLU A 266 5.56 -20.27 10.72
C GLU A 266 4.37 -21.15 11.11
N GLY A 267 3.16 -20.57 11.20
CA GLY A 267 1.92 -21.30 11.48
C GLY A 267 1.28 -21.99 10.26
N GLY A 268 1.84 -21.83 9.05
CA GLY A 268 1.24 -22.36 7.82
C GLY A 268 -0.13 -21.74 7.45
N VAL A 269 -0.40 -20.53 7.91
CA VAL A 269 -1.67 -19.83 7.73
C VAL A 269 -1.68 -19.08 6.41
N LYS A 270 -2.66 -19.39 5.56
CA LYS A 270 -2.98 -18.62 4.34
C LYS A 270 -3.79 -17.38 4.73
N GLY A 271 -3.09 -16.34 5.19
CA GLY A 271 -3.67 -15.15 5.78
C GLY A 271 -3.88 -13.96 4.84
N SER A 272 -4.29 -12.84 5.43
CA SER A 272 -4.48 -11.56 4.75
C SER A 272 -3.92 -10.40 5.59
N ILE A 273 -3.01 -9.63 5.00
CA ILE A 273 -2.46 -8.40 5.56
C ILE A 273 -3.06 -7.23 4.78
N ILE A 274 -3.72 -6.32 5.47
CA ILE A 274 -4.29 -5.10 4.89
C ILE A 274 -3.61 -3.90 5.53
N CYS A 275 -3.23 -2.91 4.73
CA CYS A 275 -2.63 -1.65 5.21
C CYS A 275 -3.50 -0.45 4.82
N THR A 276 -3.58 0.57 5.69
CA THR A 276 -4.25 1.84 5.35
C THR A 276 -3.26 2.78 4.66
N ALA A 277 -3.40 2.92 3.35
CA ALA A 277 -2.73 3.95 2.56
C ALA A 277 -3.61 5.22 2.53
N SER A 278 -3.73 5.89 1.39
CA SER A 278 -4.65 7.02 1.16
C SER A 278 -4.67 7.39 -0.32
N THR A 279 -5.78 7.91 -0.82
CA THR A 279 -5.81 8.51 -2.18
C THR A 279 -4.81 9.66 -2.33
N ILE A 280 -4.37 10.29 -1.21
CA ILE A 280 -3.37 11.36 -1.25
C ILE A 280 -2.03 10.89 -1.86
N ALA A 281 -1.72 9.59 -1.78
CA ALA A 281 -0.51 9.01 -2.37
C ALA A 281 -0.51 9.06 -3.91
N SER A 282 -1.67 9.31 -4.53
CA SER A 282 -1.83 9.39 -5.98
C SER A 282 -1.91 10.82 -6.51
N VAL A 283 -1.93 11.82 -5.63
CA VAL A 283 -2.08 13.24 -6.00
C VAL A 283 -0.93 14.09 -5.47
N VAL A 284 -0.93 15.36 -5.84
CA VAL A 284 0.09 16.35 -5.45
C VAL A 284 -0.59 17.50 -4.71
N ARG A 285 0.05 17.99 -3.64
CA ARG A 285 -0.44 19.11 -2.82
C ARG A 285 0.70 20.09 -2.51
N ASP A 286 0.34 21.30 -2.10
CA ASP A 286 1.26 22.33 -1.60
C ASP A 286 1.57 22.21 -0.10
N MET A 287 1.11 21.14 0.54
CA MET A 287 1.29 20.86 1.96
C MET A 287 1.20 19.35 2.23
N HIS A 288 1.50 18.94 3.45
CA HIS A 288 1.48 17.55 3.92
C HIS A 288 2.46 16.65 3.16
N THR A 289 3.63 17.20 2.84
CA THR A 289 4.66 16.52 2.04
C THR A 289 5.09 15.20 2.71
N ASP A 290 5.30 15.21 4.02
CA ASP A 290 5.63 14.06 4.86
C ASP A 290 4.52 13.01 4.87
N TYR A 291 3.25 13.40 5.06
CA TYR A 291 2.14 12.47 5.05
C TYR A 291 1.96 11.79 3.68
N ILE A 292 2.07 12.56 2.58
CA ILE A 292 2.04 12.01 1.22
C ILE A 292 3.18 11.02 1.02
N MET A 293 4.41 11.37 1.42
CA MET A 293 5.56 10.45 1.35
C MET A 293 5.31 9.17 2.15
N SER A 294 4.74 9.27 3.35
CA SER A 294 4.46 8.11 4.20
C SER A 294 3.48 7.14 3.53
N LYS A 295 2.41 7.64 2.91
CA LYS A 295 1.39 6.81 2.25
C LYS A 295 1.89 6.21 0.93
N CYS A 296 2.77 6.90 0.20
CA CYS A 296 3.52 6.30 -0.90
C CYS A 296 4.42 5.16 -0.41
N GLY A 297 5.10 5.33 0.72
CA GLY A 297 5.92 4.30 1.36
C GLY A 297 5.13 3.03 1.71
N VAL A 298 3.92 3.19 2.26
CA VAL A 298 3.02 2.05 2.56
C VAL A 298 2.61 1.29 1.29
N ILE A 299 2.30 1.99 0.18
CA ILE A 299 1.99 1.33 -1.10
C ILE A 299 3.19 0.55 -1.62
N ALA A 300 4.40 1.11 -1.53
CA ALA A 300 5.62 0.42 -1.95
C ALA A 300 5.89 -0.82 -1.10
N LEU A 301 5.77 -0.70 0.23
CA LEU A 301 5.89 -1.82 1.17
C LEU A 301 4.92 -2.95 0.83
N MET A 302 3.65 -2.62 0.59
CA MET A 302 2.63 -3.60 0.20
C MET A 302 3.00 -4.35 -1.08
N LYS A 303 3.48 -3.65 -2.13
CA LYS A 303 3.89 -4.28 -3.39
C LYS A 303 5.04 -5.28 -3.21
N CYS A 304 6.04 -4.91 -2.41
CA CYS A 304 7.16 -5.80 -2.12
C CYS A 304 6.69 -7.03 -1.32
N ALA A 305 5.89 -6.80 -0.28
CA ALA A 305 5.40 -7.86 0.59
C ALA A 305 4.44 -8.81 -0.14
N SER A 306 3.57 -8.32 -1.02
CA SER A 306 2.66 -9.17 -1.80
C SER A 306 3.41 -10.11 -2.72
N TYR A 307 4.48 -9.64 -3.37
CA TYR A 307 5.36 -10.49 -4.16
C TYR A 307 6.03 -11.56 -3.30
N GLN A 308 6.67 -11.17 -2.20
CA GLN A 308 7.43 -12.08 -1.33
C GLN A 308 6.56 -13.13 -0.62
N LEU A 309 5.35 -12.76 -0.21
CA LEU A 309 4.47 -13.62 0.59
C LEU A 309 3.49 -14.44 -0.27
N SER A 310 3.41 -14.18 -1.58
CA SER A 310 2.55 -14.90 -2.51
C SER A 310 2.78 -16.42 -2.50
N GLY A 311 4.04 -16.87 -2.41
CA GLY A 311 4.40 -18.28 -2.34
C GLY A 311 3.88 -19.00 -1.09
N HIS A 312 3.53 -18.26 -0.04
CA HIS A 312 2.95 -18.78 1.20
C HIS A 312 1.41 -18.71 1.22
N GLY A 313 0.79 -18.23 0.15
CA GLY A 313 -0.66 -18.02 0.10
C GLY A 313 -1.16 -16.89 1.00
N ILE A 314 -0.28 -15.97 1.40
CA ILE A 314 -0.62 -14.80 2.21
C ILE A 314 -0.82 -13.61 1.26
N ARG A 315 -1.99 -12.98 1.36
CA ARG A 315 -2.32 -11.79 0.56
C ARG A 315 -1.87 -10.54 1.29
N VAL A 316 -1.37 -9.55 0.55
CA VAL A 316 -1.04 -8.22 1.09
C VAL A 316 -1.64 -7.15 0.20
N ASN A 317 -2.50 -6.28 0.75
CA ASN A 317 -3.18 -5.22 0.01
C ASN A 317 -3.23 -3.91 0.80
N CYS A 318 -3.51 -2.81 0.11
CA CYS A 318 -3.82 -1.53 0.75
C CYS A 318 -5.28 -1.15 0.50
N VAL A 319 -5.93 -0.58 1.51
CA VAL A 319 -7.10 0.29 1.31
C VAL A 319 -6.62 1.74 1.28
N SER A 320 -7.07 2.50 0.27
CA SER A 320 -6.64 3.89 0.05
C SER A 320 -7.85 4.82 0.11
N PRO A 321 -8.36 5.15 1.31
CA PRO A 321 -9.54 5.99 1.44
C PRO A 321 -9.27 7.44 1.03
N GLY A 322 -10.33 8.11 0.57
CA GLY A 322 -10.41 9.57 0.49
C GLY A 322 -10.66 10.22 1.85
N PRO A 323 -10.94 11.53 1.91
CA PRO A 323 -11.21 12.24 3.16
C PRO A 323 -12.44 11.71 3.91
N VAL A 324 -12.23 11.01 5.03
CA VAL A 324 -13.29 10.55 5.93
C VAL A 324 -13.27 11.41 7.20
N ALA A 325 -14.44 11.84 7.67
CA ALA A 325 -14.62 12.66 8.87
C ALA A 325 -14.37 11.90 10.19
N THR A 326 -13.23 11.22 10.28
CA THR A 326 -12.78 10.49 11.47
C THR A 326 -12.38 11.44 12.60
N PRO A 327 -12.32 10.97 13.86
CA PRO A 327 -11.81 11.78 14.97
C PRO A 327 -10.41 12.37 14.72
N LEU A 328 -9.53 11.62 14.05
CA LEU A 328 -8.19 12.09 13.65
C LEU A 328 -8.30 13.32 12.73
N VAL A 329 -9.07 13.19 11.65
CA VAL A 329 -9.20 14.25 10.64
C VAL A 329 -9.91 15.48 11.21
N CYS A 330 -11.01 15.27 11.95
CA CYS A 330 -11.77 16.32 12.62
C CYS A 330 -10.88 17.15 13.55
N LYS A 331 -10.04 16.48 14.35
CA LYS A 331 -9.06 17.14 15.23
C LYS A 331 -8.04 17.96 14.44
N THR A 332 -7.54 17.44 13.32
CA THR A 332 -6.54 18.14 12.49
C THR A 332 -7.10 19.40 11.82
N ILE A 333 -8.35 19.38 11.37
CA ILE A 333 -8.96 20.53 10.68
C ILE A 333 -9.77 21.44 11.62
N GLY A 334 -9.95 21.07 12.88
CA GLY A 334 -10.69 21.84 13.87
C GLY A 334 -12.20 21.91 13.62
N MET A 335 -12.77 20.87 13.01
CA MET A 335 -14.21 20.80 12.68
C MET A 335 -14.88 19.62 13.37
N GLY A 336 -16.19 19.74 13.63
CA GLY A 336 -17.02 18.60 14.02
C GLY A 336 -17.23 17.63 12.85
N VAL A 337 -17.65 16.39 13.15
CA VAL A 337 -17.81 15.31 12.16
C VAL A 337 -18.74 15.69 11.01
N GLU A 338 -19.89 16.30 11.33
CA GLU A 338 -20.89 16.72 10.34
C GLU A 338 -20.34 17.80 9.41
N ALA A 339 -19.78 18.87 9.98
CA ALA A 339 -19.17 19.96 9.21
C ALA A 339 -17.98 19.48 8.35
N ALA A 340 -17.16 18.57 8.89
CA ALA A 340 -16.06 17.96 8.14
C ALA A 340 -16.57 17.11 6.96
N ALA A 341 -17.63 16.34 7.16
CA ALA A 341 -18.24 15.53 6.12
C ALA A 341 -18.79 16.40 4.98
N GLU A 342 -19.55 17.45 5.31
CA GLU A 342 -20.05 18.43 4.33
C GLU A 342 -18.90 19.10 3.55
N ALA A 343 -17.82 19.47 4.23
CA ALA A 343 -16.63 20.04 3.58
C ALA A 343 -15.93 19.08 2.61
N PHE A 344 -16.11 17.76 2.80
CA PHE A 344 -15.52 16.74 1.93
C PHE A 344 -16.41 16.33 0.76
N GLU A 345 -17.71 16.59 0.79
CA GLU A 345 -18.65 16.23 -0.28
C GLU A 345 -18.16 16.69 -1.68
N PRO A 346 -17.65 17.93 -1.87
CA PRO A 346 -17.18 18.37 -3.20
C PRO A 346 -15.95 17.61 -3.72
N HIS A 347 -15.28 16.81 -2.88
CA HIS A 347 -14.12 16.01 -3.28
C HIS A 347 -14.52 14.68 -3.91
N TYR A 348 -15.81 14.32 -3.88
CA TYR A 348 -16.32 13.05 -4.39
C TYR A 348 -17.08 13.25 -5.71
N CYS A 349 -16.85 12.35 -6.67
CA CYS A 349 -17.58 12.35 -7.94
C CYS A 349 -18.97 11.70 -7.86
N LEU A 350 -19.22 10.92 -6.80
CA LEU A 350 -20.51 10.31 -6.51
C LEU A 350 -21.21 11.13 -5.43
N GLU A 351 -22.53 11.18 -5.46
CA GLU A 351 -23.33 11.85 -4.42
C GLU A 351 -23.05 11.25 -3.03
N GLY A 352 -22.94 12.12 -2.03
CA GLY A 352 -22.66 11.75 -0.64
C GLY A 352 -21.17 11.71 -0.28
N VAL A 353 -20.90 11.23 0.94
CA VAL A 353 -19.58 11.27 1.57
C VAL A 353 -19.06 9.87 1.87
N LEU A 354 -17.75 9.69 1.79
CA LEU A 354 -17.11 8.47 2.28
C LEU A 354 -17.18 8.42 3.81
N LYS A 355 -17.76 7.36 4.35
CA LYS A 355 -17.87 7.08 5.79
C LYS A 355 -16.92 5.96 6.19
N GLU A 356 -16.60 5.87 7.48
CA GLU A 356 -15.78 4.81 8.07
C GLU A 356 -16.29 3.42 7.68
N LYS A 357 -17.62 3.23 7.66
CA LYS A 357 -18.27 1.98 7.27
C LYS A 357 -17.88 1.54 5.85
N HIS A 358 -17.82 2.47 4.89
CA HIS A 358 -17.43 2.13 3.51
C HIS A 358 -15.99 1.62 3.45
N VAL A 359 -15.10 2.15 4.28
CA VAL A 359 -13.71 1.68 4.37
C VAL A 359 -13.65 0.30 5.05
N ALA A 360 -14.38 0.12 6.16
CA ALA A 360 -14.48 -1.18 6.84
C ALA A 360 -15.02 -2.29 5.91
N ASP A 361 -16.05 -1.97 5.12
CA ASP A 361 -16.61 -2.89 4.13
C ASP A 361 -15.61 -3.27 3.04
N ALA A 362 -14.72 -2.35 2.66
CA ALA A 362 -13.64 -2.61 1.69
C ALA A 362 -12.50 -3.45 2.28
N VAL A 363 -12.22 -3.35 3.59
CA VAL A 363 -11.24 -4.22 4.29
C VAL A 363 -11.72 -5.66 4.35
N LEU A 364 -13.03 -5.89 4.32
CA LEU A 364 -13.67 -7.20 4.31
C LEU A 364 -13.70 -7.89 2.93
N LEU A 365 -13.28 -7.23 1.85
CA LEU A 365 -13.19 -7.80 0.50
C LEU A 365 -11.89 -8.60 0.32
#